data_AF-A0A3R9PXX3-F1
#
_entry.id   AF-A0A3R9PXX3-F1
#
_cell.length_a   1.000
_cell.length_b   1.000
_cell.length_c   1.000
_cell.angle_alpha   90.00
_cell.angle_beta   90.00
_cell.angle_gamma   90.00
#
_symmetry.space_group_name_H-M   'P 1'
#
loop_
_entity.id
_entity.type
_entity.pdbx_description
1 polymer ?
#
loop_
_entity_poly.entity_id
_entity_poly.type
_entity_poly.pdbx_seq_one_letter_code
_entity_poly.pdbx_strand_id
1 'polypeptide(L)'
;MSPRTQIKGEKMKKFLIEKLREGSYTYEELKKEAEKVFPRVASDTVRKSLERNLSELEDYGLVVKEVEKGEKRYYWYIYPNLYANEDREEKLRHSRKLIPFIKMMFDIELNEEDKRIFDSTPAELEKLYEAAAKTHLRVHLRSEGEEVRNLLAKYKELMDKIESKREELKRRIEDKLKDRFGESETDKAKLFFYHSGLDEIYDIIYCARAPGSKWMHSGKDFRISSGTLWLNSLLIAEEQPDPEDRSKCIPLRGGSLSELREFIEEQIMDKSNTDLVEEIIKDEESLSECKKELRKEIYIIIDGVDNGVPLKGRCSLCPKIIRETASKQGEQTKMQLKS
;
A
#
# COMPACT_ATOMS: atom_id res chain seq x y z
N MET A 1 -23.17 -0.79 22.06
CA MET A 1 -22.10 -0.23 22.91
C MET A 1 -22.71 0.77 23.89
N SER A 2 -22.31 0.76 25.16
CA SER A 2 -22.89 1.63 26.20
C SER A 2 -22.53 3.12 25.97
N PRO A 3 -23.49 4.07 26.03
CA PRO A 3 -23.28 5.52 25.87
C PRO A 3 -22.21 6.11 26.81
N ARG A 4 -21.94 5.47 27.95
CA ARG A 4 -20.87 5.89 28.89
C ARG A 4 -19.45 5.67 28.34
N THR A 5 -19.28 4.84 27.31
CA THR A 5 -17.96 4.51 26.75
C THR A 5 -17.58 5.45 25.60
N GLN A 6 -18.55 5.92 24.82
CA GLN A 6 -18.33 6.88 23.71
C GLN A 6 -17.89 8.26 24.21
N ILE A 7 -18.47 8.75 25.31
CA ILE A 7 -18.14 10.06 25.91
C ILE A 7 -16.68 10.11 26.43
N LYS A 8 -16.04 8.97 26.73
CA LYS A 8 -14.63 8.92 27.16
C LYS A 8 -13.65 9.05 25.98
N GLY A 9 -14.02 8.53 24.81
CA GLY A 9 -13.20 8.61 23.60
C GLY A 9 -13.06 10.04 23.09
N GLU A 10 -14.19 10.75 22.97
CA GLU A 10 -14.19 12.14 22.48
C GLU A 10 -13.44 13.10 23.40
N LYS A 11 -13.56 12.93 24.73
CA LYS A 11 -12.80 13.74 25.70
C LYS A 11 -11.29 13.51 25.61
N MET A 12 -10.86 12.26 25.42
CA MET A 12 -9.44 11.93 25.21
C MET A 12 -8.93 12.52 23.89
N LYS A 13 -9.71 12.38 22.82
CA LYS A 13 -9.38 12.98 21.52
C LYS A 13 -9.23 14.49 21.65
N LYS A 14 -10.19 15.18 22.25
CA LYS A 14 -10.12 16.63 22.51
C LYS A 14 -8.89 17.03 23.32
N PHE A 15 -8.59 16.30 24.40
CA PHE A 15 -7.37 16.50 25.18
C PHE A 15 -6.09 16.40 24.33
N LEU A 16 -5.98 15.34 23.52
CA LEU A 16 -4.82 15.15 22.63
C LEU A 16 -4.69 16.28 21.61
N ILE A 17 -5.81 16.73 21.03
CA ILE A 17 -5.83 17.87 20.10
C ILE A 17 -5.31 19.14 20.79
N GLU A 18 -5.84 19.46 21.97
CA GLU A 18 -5.45 20.66 22.73
C GLU A 18 -3.98 20.59 23.14
N LYS A 19 -3.52 19.46 23.68
CA LYS A 19 -2.14 19.31 24.12
C LYS A 19 -1.14 19.32 22.98
N LEU A 20 -1.37 18.52 21.94
CA LEU A 20 -0.42 18.46 20.84
C LEU A 20 -0.38 19.80 20.05
N ARG A 21 -1.41 20.65 20.12
CA ARG A 21 -1.37 22.03 19.60
C ARG A 21 -0.41 22.94 20.36
N GLU A 22 -0.14 22.65 21.63
CA GLU A 22 0.79 23.42 22.48
C GLU A 22 2.26 23.09 22.18
N GLY A 23 2.56 21.90 21.63
CA GLY A 23 3.93 21.48 21.34
C GLY A 23 4.09 19.99 21.02
N SER A 24 5.33 19.51 21.07
CA SER A 24 5.65 18.09 20.85
C SER A 24 5.84 17.34 22.16
N TYR A 25 5.28 16.14 22.25
CA TYR A 25 5.29 15.35 23.48
C TYR A 25 5.64 13.90 23.20
N THR A 26 6.42 13.29 24.08
CA THR A 26 6.58 11.84 24.15
C THR A 26 5.28 11.18 24.61
N TYR A 27 5.18 9.88 24.35
CA TYR A 27 4.05 9.10 24.87
C TYR A 27 3.90 9.21 26.39
N GLU A 28 5.01 9.13 27.14
CA GLU A 28 5.01 9.17 28.60
C GLU A 28 4.60 10.55 29.14
N GLU A 29 4.97 11.64 28.47
CA GLU A 29 4.52 12.99 28.81
C GLU A 29 3.00 13.13 28.61
N LEU A 30 2.48 12.69 27.46
CA LEU A 30 1.03 12.72 27.18
C LEU A 30 0.25 11.85 28.17
N LYS A 31 0.77 10.69 28.53
CA LYS A 31 0.15 9.79 29.51
C LYS A 31 0.06 10.44 30.89
N LYS A 32 1.16 11.02 31.39
CA LYS A 32 1.18 11.72 32.68
C LYS A 32 0.21 12.89 32.71
N GLU A 33 0.15 13.68 31.64
CA GLU A 33 -0.79 14.80 31.53
C GLU A 33 -2.25 14.31 31.44
N ALA A 34 -2.51 13.23 30.70
CA ALA A 34 -3.84 12.63 30.62
C ALA A 34 -4.31 12.09 31.99
N GLU A 35 -3.43 11.46 32.76
CA GLU A 35 -3.74 10.97 34.11
C GLU A 35 -4.10 12.10 35.08
N LYS A 36 -3.48 13.29 34.94
CA LYS A 36 -3.85 14.50 35.70
C LYS A 36 -5.22 15.05 35.31
N VAL A 37 -5.54 15.04 34.01
CA VAL A 37 -6.83 15.54 33.49
C VAL A 37 -7.97 14.57 33.77
N PHE A 38 -7.69 13.27 33.84
CA PHE A 38 -8.67 12.20 34.07
C PHE A 38 -8.36 11.39 35.36
N PRO A 39 -8.30 12.01 36.55
CA PRO A 39 -7.80 11.37 37.78
C PRO A 39 -8.70 10.26 38.31
N ARG A 40 -9.95 10.17 37.83
CA ARG A 40 -10.92 9.13 38.20
C ARG A 40 -10.93 7.93 37.23
N VAL A 41 -10.01 7.92 36.26
CA VAL A 41 -9.89 6.84 35.27
C VAL A 41 -8.65 6.02 35.60
N ALA A 42 -8.79 4.70 35.64
CA ALA A 42 -7.66 3.80 35.90
C ALA A 42 -6.56 3.99 34.84
N SER A 43 -5.29 3.99 35.26
CA SER A 43 -4.12 4.25 34.40
C SER A 43 -4.10 3.38 33.13
N ASP A 44 -4.42 2.08 33.23
CA ASP A 44 -4.47 1.20 32.05
C ASP A 44 -5.57 1.58 31.05
N THR A 45 -6.69 2.14 31.54
CA THR A 45 -7.74 2.68 30.67
C THR A 45 -7.30 3.96 29.98
N VAL A 46 -6.56 4.83 30.67
CA VAL A 46 -5.94 6.03 30.06
C VAL A 46 -4.96 5.61 28.98
N ARG A 47 -4.06 4.67 29.27
CA ARG A 47 -3.07 4.12 28.32
C ARG A 47 -3.72 3.60 27.04
N LYS A 48 -4.68 2.69 27.14
CA LYS A 48 -5.39 2.11 25.98
C LYS A 48 -6.14 3.16 25.18
N SER A 49 -6.78 4.12 25.85
CA SER A 49 -7.48 5.20 25.18
C SER A 49 -6.51 6.14 24.46
N LEU A 50 -5.37 6.46 25.07
CA LEU A 50 -4.32 7.30 24.48
C LEU A 50 -3.72 6.63 23.24
N GLU A 51 -3.35 5.34 23.33
CA GLU A 51 -2.86 4.54 22.19
C GLU A 51 -3.85 4.54 21.04
N ARG A 52 -5.12 4.20 21.32
CA ARG A 52 -6.15 4.13 20.30
C ARG A 52 -6.39 5.48 19.63
N ASN A 53 -6.51 6.57 20.40
CA ASN A 53 -6.78 7.88 19.83
C ASN A 53 -5.55 8.48 19.12
N LEU A 54 -4.32 8.22 19.61
CA LEU A 54 -3.11 8.63 18.89
C LEU A 54 -2.99 7.87 17.57
N SER A 55 -3.21 6.55 17.58
CA SER A 55 -3.26 5.75 16.35
C SER A 55 -4.34 6.28 15.41
N GLU A 56 -5.53 6.56 15.92
CA GLU A 56 -6.64 7.09 15.10
C GLU A 56 -6.33 8.49 14.53
N LEU A 57 -5.71 9.37 15.31
CA LEU A 57 -5.29 10.71 14.85
C LEU A 57 -4.10 10.65 13.87
N GLU A 58 -3.20 9.69 14.05
CA GLU A 58 -2.11 9.36 13.11
C GLU A 58 -2.69 8.77 11.81
N ASP A 59 -3.67 7.88 11.93
CA ASP A 59 -4.45 7.33 10.83
C ASP A 59 -5.20 8.44 10.10
N TYR A 60 -5.62 9.52 10.78
CA TYR A 60 -6.18 10.73 10.17
C TYR A 60 -5.13 11.70 9.63
N GLY A 61 -3.84 11.51 9.92
CA GLY A 61 -2.76 12.43 9.53
C GLY A 61 -2.78 13.76 10.29
N LEU A 62 -3.52 13.82 11.40
CA LEU A 62 -3.58 14.97 12.30
C LEU A 62 -2.46 14.96 13.35
N VAL A 63 -1.85 13.79 13.54
CA VAL A 63 -0.70 13.61 14.42
C VAL A 63 0.40 12.90 13.65
N VAL A 64 1.62 13.43 13.75
CA VAL A 64 2.82 12.78 13.21
C VAL A 64 3.63 12.24 14.37
N LYS A 65 4.32 11.13 14.13
CA LYS A 65 5.21 10.49 15.08
C LYS A 65 6.63 10.48 14.52
N GLU A 66 7.56 11.13 15.20
CA GLU A 66 8.98 11.17 14.82
C GLU A 66 9.86 10.59 15.94
N VAL A 67 11.04 10.10 15.56
CA VAL A 67 12.04 9.62 16.52
C VAL A 67 13.11 10.69 16.66
N GLU A 68 13.13 11.35 17.82
CA GLU A 68 14.16 12.33 18.17
C GLU A 68 15.01 11.79 19.32
N LYS A 69 16.34 11.68 19.10
CA LYS A 69 17.30 11.21 20.12
C LYS A 69 16.93 9.85 20.75
N GLY A 70 16.34 8.95 19.96
CA GLY A 70 15.92 7.61 20.42
C GLY A 70 14.53 7.56 21.06
N GLU A 71 13.83 8.68 21.20
CA GLU A 71 12.48 8.75 21.77
C GLU A 71 11.43 9.09 20.72
N LYS A 72 10.27 8.42 20.82
CA LYS A 72 9.12 8.68 19.95
C LYS A 72 8.36 9.91 20.46
N ARG A 73 8.36 10.99 19.68
CA ARG A 73 7.59 12.22 19.94
C ARG A 73 6.41 12.32 18.99
N TYR A 74 5.30 12.83 19.51
CA TYR A 74 4.06 13.08 18.79
C TYR A 74 3.85 14.59 18.62
N TYR A 75 3.37 14.97 17.44
CA TYR A 75 3.21 16.36 17.03
C TYR A 75 1.81 16.57 16.48
N TRP A 76 1.14 17.68 16.82
CA TRP A 76 -0.11 18.06 16.15
C TRP A 76 0.17 18.68 14.79
N TYR A 77 -0.59 18.24 13.80
CA TYR A 77 -0.52 18.72 12.44
C TYR A 77 -1.43 19.94 12.27
N ILE A 78 -0.87 21.16 12.38
CA ILE A 78 -1.58 22.42 12.10
C ILE A 78 -1.28 22.89 10.68
N TYR A 79 -2.27 22.76 9.79
CA TYR A 79 -2.45 23.72 8.68
C TYR A 79 -3.35 24.83 9.23
N PRO A 80 -2.88 26.08 9.38
CA PRO A 80 -2.54 26.91 8.23
C PRO A 80 -1.27 27.79 8.35
N ASN A 81 -0.57 27.87 9.49
CA ASN A 81 0.43 28.93 9.74
C ASN A 81 1.91 28.52 9.68
N LEU A 82 2.23 27.23 9.49
CA LEU A 82 3.63 26.78 9.40
C LEU A 82 4.28 27.05 8.04
N TYR A 83 3.51 27.50 7.05
CA TYR A 83 4.02 27.95 5.75
C TYR A 83 4.53 29.39 5.75
N ALA A 84 4.24 30.18 6.79
CA ALA A 84 4.57 31.60 6.79
C ALA A 84 6.09 31.89 6.79
N ASN A 85 6.94 30.90 7.08
CA ASN A 85 8.37 31.09 7.32
C ASN A 85 9.31 30.18 6.50
N GLU A 86 8.79 29.40 5.54
CA GLU A 86 9.61 28.57 4.64
C GLU A 86 9.52 29.11 3.21
N ASP A 87 10.64 29.13 2.48
CA ASP A 87 10.69 29.62 1.10
C ASP A 87 9.74 28.79 0.21
N ARG A 88 8.74 29.48 -0.36
CA ARG A 88 7.73 28.88 -1.24
C ARG A 88 8.39 28.18 -2.44
N GLU A 89 9.48 28.74 -2.95
CA GLU A 89 10.22 28.16 -4.07
C GLU A 89 10.89 26.83 -3.71
N GLU A 90 11.41 26.70 -2.50
CA GLU A 90 12.03 25.45 -2.05
C GLU A 90 11.01 24.32 -1.91
N LYS A 91 9.80 24.66 -1.44
CA LYS A 91 8.66 23.73 -1.38
C LYS A 91 8.17 23.31 -2.74
N LEU A 92 8.11 24.26 -3.66
CA LEU A 92 7.67 23.99 -5.02
C LEU A 92 8.67 23.08 -5.72
N ARG A 93 9.97 23.35 -5.55
CA ARG A 93 11.06 22.49 -6.03
C ARG A 93 10.98 21.09 -5.46
N HIS A 94 10.74 20.95 -4.15
CA HIS A 94 10.52 19.65 -3.51
C HIS A 94 9.29 18.94 -4.09
N SER A 95 8.18 19.65 -4.24
CA SER A 95 6.94 19.12 -4.80
C SER A 95 7.13 18.59 -6.22
N ARG A 96 7.79 19.37 -7.08
CA ARG A 96 8.14 18.98 -8.46
C ARG A 96 8.97 17.69 -8.52
N LYS A 97 9.92 17.52 -7.60
CA LYS A 97 10.71 16.27 -7.50
C LYS A 97 9.87 15.05 -7.13
N LEU A 98 8.71 15.23 -6.49
CA LEU A 98 7.82 14.12 -6.13
C LEU A 98 6.85 13.75 -7.27
N ILE A 99 6.64 14.64 -8.25
CA ILE A 99 5.68 14.42 -9.35
C ILE A 99 5.96 13.14 -10.14
N PRO A 100 7.21 12.80 -10.54
CA PRO A 100 7.46 11.55 -11.27
C PRO A 100 7.03 10.31 -10.48
N PHE A 101 7.31 10.29 -9.18
CA PHE A 101 6.93 9.20 -8.28
C PHE A 101 5.41 9.11 -8.11
N ILE A 102 4.73 10.26 -8.01
CA ILE A 102 3.26 10.34 -8.00
C ILE A 102 2.67 9.77 -9.29
N LYS A 103 3.21 10.17 -10.44
CA LYS A 103 2.73 9.68 -11.74
C LYS A 103 2.89 8.17 -11.87
N MET A 104 4.05 7.63 -11.47
CA MET A 104 4.30 6.19 -11.49
C MET A 104 3.33 5.40 -10.60
N MET A 105 3.01 5.90 -9.41
CA MET A 105 2.07 5.23 -8.49
C MET A 105 0.66 5.06 -9.08
N PHE A 106 0.29 5.85 -10.08
CA PHE A 106 -1.03 5.84 -10.70
C PHE A 106 -0.98 5.47 -12.19
N ASP A 107 0.14 4.91 -12.66
CA ASP A 107 0.42 4.59 -14.07
C ASP A 107 0.11 5.75 -15.03
N ILE A 108 0.48 6.96 -14.63
CA ILE A 108 0.43 8.16 -15.48
C ILE A 108 1.75 8.26 -16.25
N GLU A 109 1.66 8.53 -17.54
CA GLU A 109 2.84 8.64 -18.40
C GLU A 109 3.75 9.81 -17.96
N LEU A 110 5.05 9.53 -17.89
CA LEU A 110 6.07 10.53 -17.58
C LEU A 110 6.43 11.31 -18.86
N ASN A 111 6.41 12.64 -18.77
CA ASN A 111 6.97 13.49 -19.83
C ASN A 111 8.52 13.45 -19.80
N GLU A 112 9.19 14.10 -20.75
CA GLU A 112 10.65 14.09 -20.81
C GLU A 112 11.33 14.68 -19.57
N GLU A 113 10.74 15.72 -18.97
CA GLU A 113 11.29 16.37 -17.77
C GLU A 113 11.17 15.46 -16.55
N ASP A 114 10.01 14.84 -16.35
CA ASP A 114 9.77 13.88 -15.27
C ASP A 114 10.70 12.66 -15.38
N LYS A 115 10.90 12.15 -16.60
CA LYS A 115 11.84 11.06 -16.86
C LYS A 115 13.25 11.45 -16.47
N ARG A 116 13.73 12.65 -16.86
CA ARG A 116 15.06 13.13 -16.46
C ARG A 116 15.20 13.23 -14.94
N ILE A 117 14.18 13.71 -14.23
CA ILE A 117 14.20 13.79 -12.76
C ILE A 117 14.28 12.38 -12.16
N PHE A 118 13.42 11.46 -12.63
CA PHE A 118 13.38 10.09 -12.16
C PHE A 118 14.71 9.35 -12.43
N ASP A 119 15.20 9.36 -13.67
CA ASP A 119 16.44 8.69 -14.08
C ASP A 119 17.69 9.27 -13.40
N SER A 120 17.65 10.54 -12.99
CA SER A 120 18.71 11.18 -12.22
C SER A 120 18.67 10.87 -10.71
N THR A 121 17.61 10.23 -10.23
CA THR A 121 17.46 9.87 -8.82
C THR A 121 18.24 8.57 -8.55
N PRO A 122 19.19 8.56 -7.58
CA PRO A 122 19.86 7.34 -7.19
C PRO A 122 18.89 6.27 -6.69
N ALA A 123 19.09 5.01 -7.07
CA ALA A 123 18.25 3.88 -6.67
C ALA A 123 18.04 3.75 -5.15
N GLU A 124 19.05 4.13 -4.36
CA GLU A 124 18.99 4.14 -2.89
C GLU A 124 17.98 5.17 -2.33
N LEU A 125 17.71 6.23 -3.08
CA LEU A 125 16.80 7.30 -2.72
C LEU A 125 15.39 7.12 -3.29
N GLU A 126 15.21 6.30 -4.33
CA GLU A 126 13.90 6.08 -4.96
C GLU A 126 12.82 5.69 -3.95
N LYS A 127 13.12 4.75 -3.04
CA LYS A 127 12.19 4.32 -1.98
C LYS A 127 11.83 5.47 -1.02
N LEU A 128 12.75 6.39 -0.77
CA LEU A 128 12.50 7.55 0.09
C LEU A 128 11.61 8.58 -0.63
N TYR A 129 11.84 8.81 -1.92
CA TYR A 129 11.00 9.68 -2.74
C TYR A 129 9.59 9.10 -2.95
N GLU A 130 9.47 7.79 -3.15
CA GLU A 130 8.19 7.09 -3.22
C GLU A 130 7.42 7.21 -1.90
N ALA A 131 8.09 6.98 -0.76
CA ALA A 131 7.48 7.16 0.57
C ALA A 131 7.06 8.62 0.82
N ALA A 132 7.88 9.59 0.38
CA ALA A 132 7.55 11.01 0.46
C ALA A 132 6.33 11.34 -0.40
N ALA A 133 6.29 10.89 -1.66
CA ALA A 133 5.18 11.08 -2.58
C ALA A 133 3.87 10.51 -1.99
N LYS A 134 3.90 9.27 -1.49
CA LYS A 134 2.79 8.64 -0.76
C LYS A 134 2.30 9.49 0.41
N THR A 135 3.22 10.06 1.18
CA THR A 135 2.90 10.89 2.34
C THR A 135 2.21 12.18 1.93
N HIS A 136 2.76 12.89 0.94
CA HIS A 136 2.19 14.12 0.41
C HIS A 136 0.82 13.89 -0.23
N LEU A 137 0.68 12.87 -1.08
CA LEU A 137 -0.58 12.49 -1.69
C LEU A 137 -1.66 12.15 -0.67
N ARG A 138 -1.32 11.36 0.35
CA ARG A 138 -2.25 11.00 1.42
C ARG A 138 -2.80 12.25 2.11
N VAL A 139 -1.93 13.22 2.40
CA VAL A 139 -2.36 14.48 3.01
C VAL A 139 -3.22 15.27 2.04
N HIS A 140 -2.81 15.39 0.77
CA HIS A 140 -3.52 16.14 -0.23
C HIS A 140 -4.94 15.59 -0.43
N LEU A 141 -5.06 14.32 -0.79
CA LEU A 141 -6.33 13.64 -1.08
C LEU A 141 -7.27 13.56 0.13
N ARG A 142 -6.74 13.57 1.36
CA ARG A 142 -7.57 13.62 2.58
C ARG A 142 -8.08 15.02 2.92
N SER A 143 -7.37 16.05 2.46
CA SER A 143 -7.80 17.45 2.58
C SER A 143 -8.78 17.84 1.48
N GLU A 144 -8.82 17.07 0.39
CA GLU A 144 -9.84 17.19 -0.65
C GLU A 144 -11.20 16.68 -0.12
N GLY A 145 -12.28 17.09 -0.78
CA GLY A 145 -13.66 16.95 -0.32
C GLY A 145 -14.12 15.51 0.01
N GLU A 146 -15.37 15.39 0.46
CA GLU A 146 -15.99 14.09 0.78
C GLU A 146 -15.92 13.09 -0.39
N GLU A 147 -16.01 13.59 -1.63
CA GLU A 147 -15.97 12.79 -2.86
C GLU A 147 -14.64 12.02 -3.02
N VAL A 148 -13.49 12.68 -2.87
CA VAL A 148 -12.17 12.05 -2.98
C VAL A 148 -11.93 11.02 -1.87
N ARG A 149 -12.41 11.32 -0.66
CA ARG A 149 -12.34 10.37 0.46
C ARG A 149 -13.19 9.12 0.18
N ASN A 150 -14.37 9.28 -0.38
CA ASN A 150 -15.23 8.17 -0.78
C ASN A 150 -14.61 7.36 -1.93
N LEU A 151 -13.97 8.01 -2.90
CA LEU A 151 -13.24 7.33 -3.98
C LEU A 151 -12.08 6.49 -3.44
N LEU A 152 -11.28 7.02 -2.52
CA LEU A 152 -10.19 6.28 -1.88
C LEU A 152 -10.68 5.09 -1.04
N ALA A 153 -11.78 5.27 -0.30
CA ALA A 153 -12.39 4.20 0.47
C ALA A 153 -12.89 3.08 -0.47
N LYS A 154 -13.59 3.44 -1.55
CA LYS A 154 -14.06 2.51 -2.57
C LYS A 154 -12.91 1.78 -3.26
N TYR A 155 -11.84 2.48 -3.61
CA TYR A 155 -10.63 1.88 -4.20
C TYR A 155 -10.05 0.80 -3.29
N LYS A 156 -9.89 1.11 -1.99
CA LYS A 156 -9.36 0.18 -1.00
C LYS A 156 -10.28 -1.02 -0.82
N GLU A 157 -11.58 -0.79 -0.69
CA GLU A 157 -12.58 -1.86 -0.55
C GLU A 157 -12.56 -2.81 -1.76
N LEU A 158 -12.48 -2.28 -2.98
CA LEU A 158 -12.40 -3.09 -4.20
C LEU A 158 -11.11 -3.91 -4.25
N MET A 159 -9.96 -3.33 -3.91
CA MET A 159 -8.68 -4.05 -3.81
C MET A 159 -8.76 -5.21 -2.82
N ASP A 160 -9.22 -4.94 -1.59
CA ASP A 160 -9.35 -5.95 -0.53
C ASP A 160 -10.34 -7.06 -0.94
N LYS A 161 -11.43 -6.70 -1.62
CA LYS A 161 -12.44 -7.63 -2.13
C LYS A 161 -11.91 -8.53 -3.25
N ILE A 162 -11.20 -7.95 -4.22
CA ILE A 162 -10.55 -8.70 -5.31
C ILE A 162 -9.55 -9.70 -4.71
N GLU A 163 -8.68 -9.24 -3.83
CA GLU A 163 -7.66 -10.09 -3.21
C GLU A 163 -8.29 -11.25 -2.42
N SER A 164 -9.32 -10.96 -1.63
CA SER A 164 -10.05 -12.01 -0.89
C SER A 164 -10.64 -13.08 -1.81
N LYS A 165 -11.18 -12.70 -2.98
CA LYS A 165 -11.74 -13.63 -3.96
C LYS A 165 -10.66 -14.44 -4.68
N ARG A 166 -9.51 -13.82 -4.97
CA ARG A 166 -8.35 -14.52 -5.53
C ARG A 166 -7.87 -15.62 -4.59
N GLU A 167 -7.70 -15.28 -3.32
CA GLU A 167 -7.33 -16.23 -2.27
C GLU A 167 -8.36 -17.34 -2.08
N GLU A 168 -9.65 -17.02 -2.19
CA GLU A 168 -10.71 -18.02 -2.18
C GLU A 168 -10.62 -18.98 -3.37
N LEU A 169 -10.40 -18.48 -4.59
CA LEU A 169 -10.25 -19.31 -5.77
C LEU A 169 -9.02 -20.22 -5.66
N LYS A 170 -7.87 -19.66 -5.24
CA LYS A 170 -6.63 -20.41 -5.01
C LYS A 170 -6.85 -21.54 -4.01
N ARG A 171 -7.46 -21.25 -2.87
CA ARG A 171 -7.76 -22.27 -1.84
C ARG A 171 -8.65 -23.39 -2.38
N ARG A 172 -9.71 -23.06 -3.13
CA ARG A 172 -10.61 -24.06 -3.74
C ARG A 172 -9.88 -24.98 -4.72
N ILE A 173 -9.00 -24.42 -5.55
CA ILE A 173 -8.18 -25.19 -6.49
C ILE A 173 -7.20 -26.07 -5.73
N GLU A 174 -6.54 -25.53 -4.71
CA GLU A 174 -5.59 -26.26 -3.86
C GLU A 174 -6.25 -27.45 -3.15
N ASP A 175 -7.43 -27.25 -2.56
CA ASP A 175 -8.18 -28.32 -1.88
C ASP A 175 -8.54 -29.44 -2.86
N LYS A 176 -9.05 -29.10 -4.05
CA LYS A 176 -9.40 -30.10 -5.08
C LYS A 176 -8.16 -30.80 -5.68
N LEU A 177 -7.04 -30.09 -5.80
CA LEU A 177 -5.75 -30.68 -6.20
C LEU A 177 -5.31 -31.72 -5.17
N LYS A 178 -5.37 -31.37 -3.87
CA LYS A 178 -5.02 -32.28 -2.77
C LYS A 178 -5.93 -33.51 -2.74
N ASP A 179 -7.24 -33.34 -2.95
CA ASP A 179 -8.19 -34.44 -2.99
C ASP A 179 -7.90 -35.41 -4.16
N ARG A 180 -7.52 -34.88 -5.34
CA ARG A 180 -7.29 -35.69 -6.55
C ARG A 180 -5.92 -36.37 -6.58
N PHE A 181 -4.87 -35.68 -6.14
CA PHE A 181 -3.48 -36.14 -6.26
C PHE A 181 -2.85 -36.57 -4.91
N GLY A 182 -3.58 -36.40 -3.81
CA GLY A 182 -3.22 -36.82 -2.46
C GLY A 182 -2.28 -35.86 -1.71
N GLU A 183 -2.49 -35.75 -0.39
CA GLU A 183 -1.49 -35.25 0.56
C GLU A 183 -0.54 -36.39 0.93
N SER A 184 0.64 -36.53 0.32
CA SER A 184 1.64 -37.41 0.93
C SER A 184 2.43 -36.63 1.98
N GLU A 185 2.10 -36.83 3.26
CA GLU A 185 2.77 -36.30 4.45
C GLU A 185 4.30 -36.56 4.50
N THR A 186 4.85 -37.37 3.59
CA THR A 186 6.25 -37.80 3.60
C THR A 186 7.21 -36.98 2.74
N ASP A 187 6.74 -36.07 1.89
CA ASP A 187 7.62 -35.27 1.02
C ASP A 187 7.33 -33.76 1.14
N LYS A 188 8.09 -33.05 1.97
CA LYS A 188 8.15 -31.58 1.98
C LYS A 188 8.42 -30.99 0.58
N ALA A 189 9.05 -31.77 -0.29
CA ALA A 189 9.23 -31.42 -1.70
C ALA A 189 7.87 -31.30 -2.43
N LYS A 190 6.93 -32.23 -2.21
CA LYS A 190 5.57 -32.18 -2.81
C LYS A 190 4.74 -30.99 -2.37
N LEU A 191 4.83 -30.57 -1.11
CA LEU A 191 4.20 -29.33 -0.64
C LEU A 191 4.81 -28.06 -1.27
N PHE A 192 6.13 -28.03 -1.50
CA PHE A 192 6.77 -26.93 -2.25
C PHE A 192 6.35 -26.95 -3.73
N PHE A 193 6.08 -28.13 -4.31
CA PHE A 193 5.62 -28.34 -5.69
C PHE A 193 4.15 -27.92 -5.92
N TYR A 194 3.28 -27.97 -4.91
CA TYR A 194 1.89 -27.52 -5.04
C TYR A 194 1.78 -25.99 -5.08
N HIS A 195 2.58 -25.27 -4.30
CA HIS A 195 2.52 -23.81 -4.23
C HIS A 195 3.13 -23.12 -5.47
N SER A 196 4.13 -23.71 -6.12
CA SER A 196 4.76 -23.14 -7.32
C SER A 196 4.04 -23.47 -8.64
N GLY A 197 2.90 -24.17 -8.57
CA GLY A 197 2.05 -24.51 -9.72
C GLY A 197 0.62 -23.99 -9.60
N LEU A 198 0.23 -23.59 -8.38
CA LEU A 198 -1.11 -23.10 -8.07
C LEU A 198 -1.37 -21.74 -8.72
N ASP A 199 -0.36 -20.88 -8.77
CA ASP A 199 -0.44 -19.57 -9.40
C ASP A 199 -0.63 -19.71 -10.92
N GLU A 200 0.07 -20.66 -11.56
CA GLU A 200 -0.08 -20.96 -12.99
C GLU A 200 -1.46 -21.54 -13.31
N ILE A 201 -1.98 -22.46 -12.49
CA ILE A 201 -3.33 -23.00 -12.67
C ILE A 201 -4.38 -21.90 -12.46
N TYR A 202 -4.20 -21.04 -11.44
CA TYR A 202 -5.04 -19.87 -11.22
C TYR A 202 -5.04 -18.95 -12.44
N ASP A 203 -3.86 -18.60 -12.97
CA ASP A 203 -3.71 -17.72 -14.13
C ASP A 203 -4.38 -18.31 -15.37
N ILE A 204 -4.24 -19.63 -15.60
CA ILE A 204 -4.93 -20.33 -16.70
C ILE A 204 -6.45 -20.20 -16.56
N ILE A 205 -6.99 -20.49 -15.37
CA ILE A 205 -8.44 -20.45 -15.11
C ILE A 205 -8.97 -19.01 -15.23
N TYR A 206 -8.22 -18.03 -14.72
CA TYR A 206 -8.57 -16.62 -14.83
C TYR A 206 -8.54 -16.15 -16.30
N CYS A 207 -7.45 -16.44 -17.03
CA CYS A 207 -7.30 -16.08 -18.44
C CYS A 207 -8.32 -16.77 -19.36
N ALA A 208 -8.79 -17.97 -19.01
CA ALA A 208 -9.86 -18.67 -19.73
C ALA A 208 -11.13 -17.84 -19.91
N ARG A 209 -11.39 -16.91 -18.97
CA ARG A 209 -12.65 -16.18 -18.86
C ARG A 209 -12.50 -14.67 -19.02
N ALA A 210 -11.27 -14.14 -18.99
CA ALA A 210 -11.01 -12.73 -19.20
C ALA A 210 -11.57 -12.24 -20.55
N PRO A 211 -12.30 -11.10 -20.60
CA PRO A 211 -12.86 -10.56 -21.83
C PRO A 211 -11.79 -10.36 -22.92
N GLY A 212 -12.02 -10.91 -24.12
CA GLY A 212 -11.09 -10.82 -25.24
C GLY A 212 -9.97 -11.87 -25.24
N SER A 213 -9.91 -12.76 -24.25
CA SER A 213 -9.03 -13.91 -24.31
C SER A 213 -9.55 -14.89 -25.39
N LYS A 214 -8.67 -15.25 -26.33
CA LYS A 214 -8.90 -16.37 -27.27
C LYS A 214 -8.57 -17.72 -26.62
N TRP A 215 -8.35 -17.72 -25.31
CA TRP A 215 -7.80 -18.84 -24.58
C TRP A 215 -8.96 -19.77 -24.22
N MET A 216 -9.05 -20.89 -24.93
CA MET A 216 -9.97 -22.00 -24.68
C MET A 216 -11.36 -21.88 -25.29
N HIS A 217 -11.41 -22.07 -26.61
CA HIS A 217 -12.65 -22.41 -27.32
C HIS A 217 -12.86 -23.92 -27.49
N SER A 218 -11.85 -24.75 -27.23
CA SER A 218 -11.98 -26.22 -27.25
C SER A 218 -10.80 -26.88 -26.55
N GLY A 219 -10.96 -28.11 -26.04
CA GLY A 219 -9.85 -28.95 -25.53
C GLY A 219 -8.76 -29.32 -26.56
N LYS A 220 -8.64 -28.58 -27.66
CA LYS A 220 -7.57 -28.67 -28.67
C LYS A 220 -6.37 -27.75 -28.36
N ASP A 221 -6.51 -26.88 -27.36
CA ASP A 221 -5.48 -25.90 -27.00
C ASP A 221 -4.39 -26.51 -26.08
N PHE A 222 -4.72 -27.62 -25.40
CA PHE A 222 -3.75 -28.42 -24.67
C PHE A 222 -2.99 -29.37 -25.61
N ARG A 223 -1.67 -29.43 -25.47
CA ARG A 223 -0.81 -30.39 -26.17
C ARG A 223 0.08 -31.12 -25.16
N ILE A 224 0.03 -32.44 -25.20
CA ILE A 224 0.98 -33.29 -24.50
C ILE A 224 1.99 -33.77 -25.55
N SER A 225 3.27 -33.45 -25.37
CA SER A 225 4.34 -33.92 -26.25
C SER A 225 5.61 -34.19 -25.45
N SER A 226 6.24 -35.34 -25.64
CA SER A 226 7.56 -35.64 -25.06
C SER A 226 7.65 -35.41 -23.54
N GLY A 227 6.63 -35.80 -22.77
CA GLY A 227 6.64 -35.62 -21.31
C GLY A 227 6.40 -34.18 -20.84
N THR A 228 5.85 -33.32 -21.70
CA THR A 228 5.46 -31.93 -21.35
C THR A 228 3.98 -31.67 -21.68
N LEU A 229 3.32 -30.85 -20.88
CA LEU A 229 1.97 -30.33 -21.09
C LEU A 229 2.05 -28.85 -21.43
N TRP A 230 1.48 -28.46 -22.56
CA TRP A 230 1.44 -27.10 -23.06
C TRP A 230 0.01 -26.59 -23.21
N LEU A 231 -0.18 -25.29 -23.04
CA LEU A 231 -1.40 -24.57 -23.38
C LEU A 231 -1.04 -23.37 -24.27
N ASN A 232 -1.43 -23.38 -25.55
CA ASN A 232 -1.17 -22.27 -26.50
C ASN A 232 0.29 -21.72 -26.50
N SER A 233 1.29 -22.61 -26.33
CA SER A 233 2.74 -22.32 -26.22
C SER A 233 3.25 -21.91 -24.83
N LEU A 234 2.39 -21.88 -23.81
CA LEU A 234 2.81 -21.83 -22.41
C LEU A 234 3.11 -23.25 -21.92
N LEU A 235 4.32 -23.50 -21.40
CA LEU A 235 4.65 -24.75 -20.75
C LEU A 235 3.96 -24.78 -19.38
N ILE A 236 3.07 -25.75 -19.16
CA ILE A 236 2.31 -25.90 -17.92
C ILE A 236 2.99 -26.89 -16.98
N ALA A 237 3.39 -28.05 -17.50
CA ALA A 237 3.93 -29.14 -16.69
C ALA A 237 4.95 -29.99 -17.45
N GLU A 238 5.84 -30.64 -16.72
CA GLU A 238 6.85 -31.57 -17.25
C GLU A 238 7.01 -32.78 -16.32
N GLU A 239 7.17 -33.98 -16.91
CA GLU A 239 7.36 -35.24 -16.17
C GLU A 239 8.74 -35.31 -15.50
N GLN A 240 9.76 -34.69 -16.09
CA GLN A 240 11.13 -34.60 -15.58
C GLN A 240 11.70 -33.19 -15.74
N PRO A 241 11.30 -32.22 -14.90
CA PRO A 241 11.80 -30.87 -15.02
C PRO A 241 13.29 -30.80 -14.73
N ASP A 242 13.96 -29.92 -15.47
CA ASP A 242 15.37 -29.61 -15.27
C ASP A 242 15.62 -29.25 -13.80
N PRO A 243 16.55 -29.92 -13.09
CA PRO A 243 16.91 -29.58 -11.72
C PRO A 243 17.30 -28.11 -11.52
N GLU A 244 17.79 -27.44 -12.56
CA GLU A 244 18.28 -26.06 -12.54
C GLU A 244 17.20 -25.01 -12.93
N ASP A 245 16.10 -25.39 -13.59
CA ASP A 245 15.01 -24.48 -14.04
C ASP A 245 13.65 -24.85 -13.43
N ARG A 246 13.60 -25.01 -12.11
CA ARG A 246 12.37 -25.42 -11.37
C ARG A 246 11.30 -24.34 -11.26
N SER A 247 11.49 -23.16 -11.85
CA SER A 247 10.61 -22.01 -11.62
C SER A 247 9.54 -21.80 -12.69
N LYS A 248 9.38 -22.72 -13.67
CA LYS A 248 8.55 -22.45 -14.87
C LYS A 248 7.50 -23.50 -15.23
N CYS A 249 7.42 -24.61 -14.52
CA CYS A 249 6.43 -25.65 -14.84
C CYS A 249 6.14 -26.57 -13.66
N ILE A 250 4.97 -27.19 -13.66
CA ILE A 250 4.53 -28.14 -12.62
C ILE A 250 5.28 -29.48 -12.79
N PRO A 251 6.12 -29.91 -11.82
CA PRO A 251 6.75 -31.24 -11.83
C PRO A 251 5.72 -32.34 -11.51
N LEU A 252 5.51 -33.29 -12.42
CA LEU A 252 4.63 -34.44 -12.14
C LEU A 252 5.39 -35.62 -11.55
N ARG A 253 5.29 -35.82 -10.22
CA ARG A 253 5.79 -37.01 -9.52
C ARG A 253 4.65 -37.84 -8.95
N GLY A 254 4.02 -38.65 -9.79
CA GLY A 254 3.03 -39.66 -9.37
C GLY A 254 1.64 -39.54 -9.99
N GLY A 255 1.44 -38.69 -11.00
CA GLY A 255 0.24 -38.61 -11.83
C GLY A 255 0.62 -38.42 -13.30
N SER A 256 -0.32 -38.66 -14.21
CA SER A 256 -0.07 -38.47 -15.65
C SER A 256 -0.35 -37.02 -16.08
N LEU A 257 0.35 -36.51 -17.10
CA LEU A 257 0.04 -35.21 -17.72
C LEU A 257 -1.42 -35.13 -18.19
N SER A 258 -2.00 -36.27 -18.57
CA SER A 258 -3.41 -36.39 -18.94
C SER A 258 -4.33 -36.11 -17.76
N GLU A 259 -4.05 -36.64 -16.58
CA GLU A 259 -4.86 -36.39 -15.37
C GLU A 259 -4.77 -34.94 -14.91
N LEU A 260 -3.59 -34.30 -15.00
CA LEU A 260 -3.44 -32.87 -14.69
C LEU A 260 -4.20 -32.02 -15.71
N ARG A 261 -4.13 -32.35 -17.00
CA ARG A 261 -4.90 -31.69 -18.03
C ARG A 261 -6.41 -31.79 -17.76
N GLU A 262 -6.92 -33.00 -17.50
CA GLU A 262 -8.34 -33.22 -17.18
C GLU A 262 -8.76 -32.41 -15.95
N PHE A 263 -7.92 -32.37 -14.91
CA PHE A 263 -8.15 -31.54 -13.74
C PHE A 263 -8.29 -30.06 -14.09
N ILE A 264 -7.36 -29.51 -14.88
CA ILE A 264 -7.40 -28.10 -15.30
C ILE A 264 -8.66 -27.83 -16.12
N GLU A 265 -8.97 -28.68 -17.11
CA GLU A 265 -10.19 -28.58 -17.93
C GLU A 265 -11.45 -28.61 -17.06
N GLU A 266 -11.52 -29.49 -16.06
CA GLU A 266 -12.62 -29.52 -15.08
C GLU A 266 -12.71 -28.23 -14.26
N GLN A 267 -11.58 -27.68 -13.78
CA GLN A 267 -11.61 -26.43 -12.99
C GLN A 267 -12.02 -25.21 -13.82
N ILE A 268 -11.69 -25.19 -15.11
CA ILE A 268 -12.14 -24.15 -16.06
C ILE A 268 -13.65 -24.26 -16.33
N MET A 269 -14.18 -25.49 -16.36
CA MET A 269 -15.59 -25.77 -16.61
C MET A 269 -16.44 -25.77 -15.33
N ASP A 270 -15.80 -25.78 -14.15
CA ASP A 270 -16.46 -25.71 -12.86
C ASP A 270 -17.21 -24.38 -12.74
N LYS A 271 -18.53 -24.48 -12.55
CA LYS A 271 -19.40 -23.31 -12.49
C LYS A 271 -19.07 -22.40 -11.31
N SER A 272 -18.72 -22.96 -10.16
CA SER A 272 -18.40 -22.19 -8.95
C SER A 272 -17.11 -21.38 -9.11
N ASN A 273 -16.10 -21.96 -9.77
CA ASN A 273 -14.88 -21.25 -10.14
C ASN A 273 -15.17 -20.19 -11.22
N THR A 274 -15.99 -20.53 -12.21
CA THR A 274 -16.38 -19.61 -13.28
C THR A 274 -17.10 -18.38 -12.73
N ASP A 275 -18.13 -18.57 -11.90
CA ASP A 275 -18.90 -17.50 -11.27
C ASP A 275 -17.97 -16.59 -10.43
N LEU A 276 -17.01 -17.17 -9.70
CA LEU A 276 -16.03 -16.42 -8.90
C LEU A 276 -15.06 -15.60 -9.76
N VAL A 277 -14.60 -16.13 -10.89
CA VAL A 277 -13.73 -15.40 -11.83
C VAL A 277 -14.48 -14.25 -12.50
N GLU A 278 -15.71 -14.46 -12.94
CA GLU A 278 -16.56 -13.40 -13.49
C GLU A 278 -16.78 -12.26 -12.48
N GLU A 279 -16.97 -12.63 -11.21
CA GLU A 279 -17.06 -11.70 -10.11
C GLU A 279 -15.77 -10.90 -9.86
N ILE A 280 -14.60 -11.54 -9.97
CA ILE A 280 -13.29 -10.87 -9.88
C ILE A 280 -13.15 -9.86 -11.03
N ILE A 281 -13.41 -10.29 -12.27
CA ILE A 281 -13.31 -9.45 -13.48
C ILE A 281 -14.19 -8.21 -13.33
N LYS A 282 -15.43 -8.37 -12.88
CA LYS A 282 -16.35 -7.25 -12.65
C LYS A 282 -15.86 -6.26 -11.59
N ASP A 283 -15.28 -6.78 -10.50
CA ASP A 283 -14.70 -5.93 -9.46
C ASP A 283 -13.43 -5.22 -9.98
N GLU A 284 -12.63 -5.85 -10.85
CA GLU A 284 -11.46 -5.25 -11.50
C GLU A 284 -11.82 -4.17 -12.53
N GLU A 285 -12.89 -4.37 -13.30
CA GLU A 285 -13.46 -3.33 -14.16
C GLU A 285 -13.90 -2.11 -13.32
N SER A 286 -14.57 -2.38 -12.19
CA SER A 286 -14.98 -1.33 -11.24
C SER A 286 -13.78 -0.62 -10.61
N LEU A 287 -12.72 -1.37 -10.29
CA LEU A 287 -11.45 -0.84 -9.79
C LEU A 287 -10.76 0.03 -10.84
N SER A 288 -10.76 -0.41 -12.11
CA SER A 288 -10.21 0.34 -13.24
C SER A 288 -10.91 1.68 -13.42
N GLU A 289 -12.25 1.70 -13.34
CA GLU A 289 -13.00 2.95 -13.40
C GLU A 289 -12.70 3.85 -12.19
N CYS A 290 -12.61 3.26 -10.99
CA CYS A 290 -12.21 4.01 -9.79
C CYS A 290 -10.80 4.60 -9.92
N LYS A 291 -9.86 3.86 -10.53
CA LYS A 291 -8.51 4.35 -10.85
C LYS A 291 -8.54 5.53 -11.82
N LYS A 292 -9.40 5.50 -12.85
CA LYS A 292 -9.55 6.63 -13.78
C LYS A 292 -10.01 7.89 -13.08
N GLU A 293 -11.00 7.79 -12.19
CA GLU A 293 -11.46 8.95 -11.41
C GLU A 293 -10.38 9.45 -10.46
N LEU A 294 -9.67 8.55 -9.75
CA LEU A 294 -8.54 8.95 -8.92
C LEU A 294 -7.43 9.63 -9.73
N ARG A 295 -7.13 9.16 -10.95
CA ARG A 295 -6.16 9.82 -11.83
C ARG A 295 -6.54 11.26 -12.15
N LYS A 296 -7.82 11.58 -12.33
CA LYS A 296 -8.27 12.98 -12.54
C LYS A 296 -7.93 13.85 -11.34
N GLU A 297 -8.17 13.36 -10.13
CA GLU A 297 -7.78 14.06 -8.89
C GLU A 297 -6.26 14.23 -8.79
N ILE A 298 -5.49 13.20 -9.16
CA ILE A 298 -4.02 13.31 -9.22
C ILE A 298 -3.59 14.36 -10.25
N TYR A 299 -4.23 14.45 -11.41
CA TYR A 299 -3.92 15.48 -12.40
C TYR A 299 -4.19 16.89 -11.87
N ILE A 300 -5.28 17.11 -11.12
CA ILE A 300 -5.56 18.40 -10.48
C ILE A 300 -4.45 18.77 -9.50
N ILE A 301 -3.95 17.79 -8.73
CA ILE A 301 -2.84 18.00 -7.80
C ILE A 301 -1.54 18.37 -8.55
N ILE A 302 -1.23 17.65 -9.62
CA ILE A 302 -0.05 17.90 -10.45
C ILE A 302 -0.13 19.28 -11.09
N ASP A 303 -1.25 19.63 -11.71
CA ASP A 303 -1.49 20.94 -12.32
C ASP A 303 -1.38 22.06 -11.28
N GLY A 304 -1.85 21.84 -10.05
CA GLY A 304 -1.62 22.76 -8.94
C GLY A 304 -0.14 23.03 -8.69
N VAL A 305 0.70 21.99 -8.67
CA VAL A 305 2.15 22.12 -8.51
C VAL A 305 2.80 22.83 -9.70
N ASP A 306 2.37 22.54 -10.92
CA ASP A 306 2.86 23.22 -12.11
C ASP A 306 2.53 24.72 -12.09
N ASN A 307 1.36 25.07 -11.55
CA ASN A 307 0.88 26.44 -11.34
C ASN A 307 1.36 27.09 -10.01
N GLY A 308 2.34 26.50 -9.32
CA GLY A 308 2.99 27.14 -8.18
C GLY A 308 2.34 26.88 -6.82
N VAL A 309 1.47 25.87 -6.71
CA VAL A 309 0.86 25.41 -5.46
C VAL A 309 1.61 24.16 -4.98
N PRO A 310 2.47 24.27 -3.95
CA PRO A 310 3.23 23.12 -3.47
C PRO A 310 2.31 22.03 -2.90
N LEU A 311 2.78 20.78 -2.96
CA LEU A 311 2.09 19.66 -2.34
C LEU A 311 1.91 19.90 -0.84
N LYS A 312 0.72 19.59 -0.35
CA LYS A 312 0.42 19.49 1.08
C LYS A 312 1.16 18.28 1.66
N GLY A 313 1.57 18.32 2.91
CA GLY A 313 2.42 17.29 3.53
C GLY A 313 3.73 17.83 4.09
N ARG A 314 4.27 17.13 5.09
CA ARG A 314 5.71 17.07 5.34
C ARG A 314 6.16 15.62 5.20
N CYS A 315 7.40 15.43 4.77
CA CYS A 315 8.08 14.14 4.72
C CYS A 315 9.52 14.29 5.21
N SER A 316 10.23 13.18 5.36
CA SER A 316 11.63 13.16 5.77
C SER A 316 12.57 13.89 4.82
N LEU A 317 12.16 14.06 3.55
CA LEU A 317 12.89 14.76 2.49
C LEU A 317 12.50 16.23 2.35
N CYS A 318 11.49 16.70 3.08
CA CYS A 318 11.12 18.11 3.03
C CYS A 318 12.31 18.97 3.46
N PRO A 319 12.56 20.10 2.77
CA PRO A 319 13.63 21.00 3.15
C PRO A 319 13.50 21.42 4.62
N LYS A 320 14.52 21.13 5.41
CA LYS A 320 14.63 21.61 6.78
C LYS A 320 15.34 22.94 6.71
N ILE A 321 14.61 24.04 6.85
CA ILE A 321 15.26 25.33 7.09
C ILE A 321 15.92 25.24 8.46
N ILE A 322 17.22 24.99 8.47
CA ILE A 322 18.07 25.30 9.61
C ILE A 322 18.03 26.82 9.71
N ARG A 323 17.11 27.36 10.51
CA ARG A 323 17.22 28.75 10.94
C ARG A 323 18.59 28.84 11.58
N GLU A 324 19.45 29.71 11.07
CA GLU A 324 20.69 30.07 11.72
C GLU A 324 20.38 30.58 13.15
N THR A 325 20.34 29.67 14.12
CA THR A 325 20.56 29.98 15.53
C THR A 325 22.06 30.17 15.82
N ALA A 326 22.85 30.47 14.78
CA ALA A 326 24.30 30.67 14.83
C ALA A 326 24.74 32.14 14.69
N SER A 327 23.83 33.12 14.70
CA SER A 327 24.23 34.55 14.63
C SER A 327 23.97 35.37 15.90
N LYS A 328 23.40 34.80 16.98
CA LYS A 328 23.19 35.55 18.25
C LYS A 328 23.95 35.02 19.47
N GLN A 329 24.61 33.86 19.39
CA GLN A 329 25.54 33.42 20.45
C GLN A 329 27.01 33.79 20.15
N GLY A 330 27.37 34.11 18.90
CA GLY A 330 28.73 34.54 18.54
C GLY A 330 29.06 36.01 18.82
N GLU A 331 28.06 36.87 19.01
CA GLU A 331 28.28 38.30 19.31
C GLU A 331 28.34 38.60 20.82
N GLN A 332 27.67 37.81 21.67
CA GLN A 332 27.77 37.97 23.12
C GLN A 332 29.13 37.52 23.68
N THR A 333 29.79 36.54 23.06
CA THR A 333 31.14 36.12 23.48
C THR A 333 32.23 37.11 23.03
N LYS A 334 31.98 37.93 22.00
CA LYS A 334 32.93 38.98 21.56
C LYS A 334 32.81 40.27 22.38
N MET A 335 31.68 40.52 23.05
CA MET A 335 31.51 41.66 23.95
C MET A 335 32.03 41.41 25.37
N GLN A 336 32.11 40.16 25.84
CA GLN A 336 32.67 39.82 27.16
C GLN A 336 34.19 39.59 27.17
N LEU A 337 34.86 39.68 26.02
CA LEU A 337 36.33 39.62 25.90
C LEU A 337 36.96 40.98 25.58
N LYS A 338 36.17 42.06 25.62
CA LYS A 338 36.63 43.45 25.40
C LYS A 338 36.20 44.43 26.51
N SER A 339 35.78 43.92 27.66
CA SER A 339 35.43 44.72 28.86
C SER A 339 36.32 44.37 30.03
#